data_AF-A0A7J7JVL3-F1
#
_entry.id   AF-A0A7J7JVL3-F1
#
_cell.length_a   1.000
_cell.length_b   1.000
_cell.length_c   1.000
_cell.angle_alpha   90.00
_cell.angle_beta   90.00
_cell.angle_gamma   90.00
#
_symmetry.space_group_name_H-M   'P 1'
#
loop_
_entity.id
_entity.type
_entity.pdbx_description
1 polymer ?
#
loop_
_entity_poly.entity_id
_entity_poly.type
_entity_poly.pdbx_seq_one_letter_code
_entity_poly.pdbx_strand_id
1 'polypeptide(L)'
;MLIQQQIENSLCFYKFKIEILTYTSMYPVIQRCSQRFVKHVKSTEAAPIVIKDYTSGYTMDVIASTAFGLEMDVQETTDHKFIYHAKKFFGFPTDDRIITRIKSALNLLIVFVLPQFIRKFLGLFFDMTFSGKETSTYLENLIATILDQTEAKPEKRNNFISMCKDKLVDLDKVEETSIKTTNGKKWTTRGLTRKEVMANAAAFISAGIETTASTLQFFFYLMAIYPDIQDKLYTLIAEVADENGECSYEDMKKLEYLDWCIDESMRMFPIASRFGDML
;
A
#
# COMPACT_ATOMS: atom_id res chain seq x y z
N MET A 1 -1.47 37.40 11.09
CA MET A 1 -2.65 36.81 10.40
C MET A 1 -2.40 36.63 8.90
N LEU A 2 -2.17 37.68 8.11
CA LEU A 2 -1.99 37.59 6.65
C LEU A 2 -0.82 36.68 6.20
N ILE A 3 0.34 36.75 6.86
CA ILE A 3 1.51 35.91 6.52
C ILE A 3 1.28 34.42 6.81
N GLN A 4 0.54 34.10 7.86
CA GLN A 4 0.27 32.72 8.28
C GLN A 4 -0.72 32.04 7.31
N GLN A 5 -1.74 32.81 6.87
CA GLN A 5 -2.69 32.37 5.85
C GLN A 5 -2.04 32.22 4.47
N GLN A 6 -1.04 33.06 4.15
CA GLN A 6 -0.28 32.97 2.91
C GLN A 6 0.68 31.77 2.90
N ILE A 7 1.25 31.40 4.06
CA ILE A 7 2.05 30.18 4.24
C ILE A 7 1.18 28.92 4.19
N GLU A 8 0.00 28.92 4.83
CA GLU A 8 -0.96 27.81 4.76
C GLU A 8 -1.47 27.59 3.34
N ASN A 9 -1.82 28.66 2.62
CA ASN A 9 -2.21 28.59 1.22
C ASN A 9 -1.07 28.06 0.34
N SER A 10 0.16 28.46 0.61
CA SER A 10 1.34 27.98 -0.12
C SER A 10 1.61 26.50 0.17
N LEU A 11 1.57 26.07 1.43
CA LEU A 11 1.73 24.67 1.84
C LEU A 11 0.61 23.78 1.29
N CYS A 12 -0.63 24.27 1.27
CA CYS A 12 -1.76 23.58 0.64
C CYS A 12 -1.54 23.44 -0.87
N PHE A 13 -1.07 24.50 -1.55
CA PHE A 13 -0.70 24.44 -2.97
C PHE A 13 0.45 23.49 -3.26
N TYR A 14 1.50 23.45 -2.43
CA TYR A 14 2.63 22.52 -2.61
C TYR A 14 2.22 21.08 -2.30
N LYS A 15 1.42 20.85 -1.26
CA LYS A 15 0.86 19.53 -0.93
C LYS A 15 -0.06 19.03 -2.04
N PHE A 16 -0.97 19.88 -2.52
CA PHE A 16 -1.87 19.60 -3.63
C PHE A 16 -1.13 19.37 -4.95
N LYS A 17 -0.07 20.16 -5.23
CA LYS A 17 0.75 20.00 -6.44
C LYS A 17 1.61 18.73 -6.38
N ILE A 18 2.15 18.37 -5.22
CA ILE A 18 2.85 17.10 -5.02
C ILE A 18 1.85 15.96 -5.17
N GLU A 19 0.69 16.00 -4.52
CA GLU A 19 -0.36 14.98 -4.63
C GLU A 19 -0.81 14.80 -6.09
N ILE A 20 -1.19 15.87 -6.79
CA ILE A 20 -1.60 15.81 -8.20
C ILE A 20 -0.49 15.27 -9.10
N LEU A 21 0.74 15.78 -9.00
CA LEU A 21 1.84 15.30 -9.85
C LEU A 21 2.15 13.82 -9.57
N THR A 22 2.01 13.37 -8.33
CA THR A 22 2.21 11.96 -7.96
C THR A 22 1.07 11.11 -8.54
N TYR A 23 -0.19 11.51 -8.39
CA TYR A 23 -1.35 10.78 -8.93
C TYR A 23 -1.35 10.71 -10.46
N THR A 24 -1.10 11.81 -11.17
CA THR A 24 -1.02 11.82 -12.63
C THR A 24 0.14 10.95 -13.13
N SER A 25 1.26 10.90 -12.40
CA SER A 25 2.39 10.04 -12.76
C SER A 25 2.16 8.55 -12.50
N MET A 26 1.34 8.21 -11.49
CA MET A 26 0.99 6.83 -11.14
C MET A 26 -0.13 6.26 -12.02
N TYR A 27 -1.04 7.12 -12.51
CA TYR A 27 -2.19 6.71 -13.33
C TYR A 27 -1.83 5.76 -14.50
N PRO A 28 -0.87 6.07 -15.39
CA PRO A 28 -0.56 5.16 -16.51
C PRO A 28 -0.01 3.80 -16.04
N VAL A 29 0.66 3.76 -14.88
CA VAL A 29 1.15 2.52 -14.28
C VAL A 29 -0.01 1.70 -13.73
N ILE A 30 -0.95 2.34 -13.03
CA ILE A 30 -2.16 1.69 -12.51
C ILE A 30 -3.01 1.15 -13.65
N GLN A 31 -3.27 1.96 -14.69
CA GLN A 31 -4.04 1.56 -15.87
C GLN A 31 -3.46 0.31 -16.53
N ARG A 32 -2.13 0.26 -16.71
CA ARG A 32 -1.44 -0.93 -17.24
C ARG A 32 -1.64 -2.17 -16.35
N CYS A 33 -1.55 -2.01 -15.03
CA CYS A 33 -1.84 -3.10 -14.08
C CYS A 33 -3.30 -3.54 -14.16
N SER A 34 -4.25 -2.62 -14.36
CA SER A 34 -5.68 -2.91 -14.52
C SER A 34 -5.98 -3.65 -15.82
N GLN A 35 -5.33 -3.28 -16.93
CA GLN A 35 -5.44 -3.99 -18.21
C GLN A 35 -4.97 -5.45 -18.08
N ARG A 36 -3.87 -5.69 -17.36
CA ARG A 36 -3.39 -7.04 -17.04
C ARG A 36 -4.39 -7.82 -16.19
N PHE A 37 -4.99 -7.18 -15.18
CA PHE A 37 -6.01 -7.79 -14.34
C PHE A 37 -7.22 -8.23 -15.16
N VAL A 38 -7.73 -7.35 -16.02
CA VAL A 38 -8.86 -7.67 -16.92
C VAL A 38 -8.50 -8.81 -17.87
N LYS A 39 -7.29 -8.80 -18.43
CA LYS A 39 -6.82 -9.89 -19.31
C LYS A 39 -6.73 -11.21 -18.56
N HIS A 40 -6.20 -11.21 -17.34
CA HIS A 40 -6.08 -12.42 -16.51
C HIS A 40 -7.46 -12.99 -16.16
N VAL A 41 -8.39 -12.15 -15.70
CA VAL A 41 -9.78 -12.55 -15.41
C VAL A 41 -10.50 -13.10 -16.65
N LYS A 42 -10.33 -12.47 -17.83
CA LYS A 42 -10.92 -12.94 -19.09
C LYS A 42 -10.33 -14.26 -19.60
N SER A 43 -9.07 -14.55 -19.27
CA SER A 43 -8.39 -15.79 -19.66
C SER A 43 -8.80 -17.00 -18.84
N THR A 44 -9.39 -16.78 -17.67
CA THR A 44 -9.90 -17.86 -16.82
C THR A 44 -11.20 -18.37 -17.43
N GLU A 45 -11.22 -19.66 -17.80
CA GLU A 45 -12.44 -20.35 -18.25
C GLU A 45 -13.52 -20.27 -17.17
N ALA A 46 -14.76 -20.68 -17.48
CA ALA A 46 -15.99 -20.53 -16.66
C ALA A 46 -16.00 -21.25 -15.28
N ALA A 47 -14.84 -21.44 -14.65
CA ALA A 47 -14.67 -21.91 -13.29
C ALA A 47 -14.91 -20.78 -12.27
N PRO A 48 -15.41 -21.11 -11.07
CA PRO A 48 -15.45 -20.17 -9.95
C PRO A 48 -14.06 -19.61 -9.64
N ILE A 49 -13.97 -18.29 -9.54
CA ILE A 49 -12.72 -17.59 -9.19
C ILE A 49 -12.69 -17.21 -7.72
N VAL A 50 -11.53 -17.37 -7.09
CA VAL A 50 -11.25 -16.80 -5.77
C VAL A 50 -10.77 -15.37 -5.98
N ILE A 51 -11.70 -14.40 -6.00
CA ILE A 51 -11.41 -13.00 -6.35
C ILE A 51 -10.32 -12.35 -5.47
N LYS A 52 -10.12 -12.86 -4.25
CA LYS A 52 -9.06 -12.39 -3.34
C LYS A 52 -7.66 -12.62 -3.90
N ASP A 53 -7.44 -13.72 -4.62
CA ASP A 53 -6.12 -14.01 -5.20
C ASP A 53 -5.82 -13.04 -6.35
N TYR A 54 -6.80 -12.79 -7.21
CA TYR A 54 -6.71 -11.84 -8.31
C TYR A 54 -6.49 -10.41 -7.82
N THR A 55 -7.30 -9.96 -6.85
CA THR A 55 -7.18 -8.62 -6.27
C THR A 55 -5.88 -8.43 -5.51
N SER A 56 -5.37 -9.46 -4.83
CA SER A 56 -4.06 -9.41 -4.16
C SER A 56 -2.91 -9.31 -5.16
N GLY A 57 -2.96 -10.06 -6.27
CA GLY A 57 -1.97 -9.95 -7.35
C GLY A 57 -1.99 -8.57 -7.98
N TYR A 58 -3.17 -8.03 -8.25
CA TYR A 58 -3.34 -6.67 -8.80
C TYR A 58 -2.77 -5.58 -7.88
N THR A 59 -3.14 -5.57 -6.59
CA THR A 59 -2.67 -4.52 -5.68
C THR A 59 -1.17 -4.59 -5.44
N MET A 60 -0.62 -5.81 -5.45
CA MET A 60 0.81 -6.03 -5.39
C MET A 60 1.55 -5.47 -6.61
N ASP A 61 1.09 -5.77 -7.82
CA ASP A 61 1.65 -5.22 -9.06
C ASP A 61 1.59 -3.69 -9.07
N VAL A 62 0.47 -3.11 -8.63
CA VAL A 62 0.29 -1.66 -8.52
C VAL A 62 1.32 -1.06 -7.57
N ILE A 63 1.46 -1.59 -6.35
CA ILE A 63 2.39 -1.03 -5.35
C ILE A 63 3.84 -1.22 -5.77
N ALA A 64 4.21 -2.40 -6.25
CA ALA A 64 5.55 -2.66 -6.75
C ALA A 64 5.92 -1.71 -7.89
N SER A 65 5.02 -1.50 -8.84
CA SER A 65 5.27 -0.66 -10.01
C SER A 65 5.28 0.83 -9.66
N THR A 66 4.34 1.28 -8.83
CA THR A 66 4.17 2.71 -8.52
C THR A 66 5.12 3.20 -7.43
N ALA A 67 5.28 2.45 -6.34
CA ALA A 67 6.09 2.86 -5.20
C ALA A 67 7.57 2.50 -5.38
N PHE A 68 7.86 1.36 -6.02
CA PHE A 68 9.22 0.82 -6.14
C PHE A 68 9.76 0.83 -7.57
N GLY A 69 8.93 1.12 -8.58
CA GLY A 69 9.34 1.07 -9.98
C GLY A 69 9.66 -0.35 -10.47
N LEU A 70 9.16 -1.37 -9.77
CA LEU A 70 9.37 -2.78 -10.12
C LEU A 70 8.22 -3.31 -10.97
N GLU A 71 8.55 -3.94 -12.08
CA GLU A 71 7.60 -4.71 -12.88
C GLU A 71 7.76 -6.18 -12.48
N MET A 72 6.82 -6.70 -11.67
CA MET A 72 6.94 -8.04 -11.08
C MET A 72 5.99 -9.08 -11.69
N ASP A 73 5.20 -8.71 -12.70
CA ASP A 73 4.26 -9.59 -13.42
C ASP A 73 3.52 -10.61 -12.51
N VAL A 74 3.16 -10.18 -11.29
CA VAL A 74 2.70 -11.08 -10.22
C VAL A 74 1.32 -11.66 -10.53
N GLN A 75 0.58 -10.99 -11.41
CA GLN A 75 -0.73 -11.45 -11.87
C GLN A 75 -0.65 -12.66 -12.80
N GLU A 76 0.48 -12.88 -13.49
CA GLU A 76 0.66 -14.01 -14.43
C GLU A 76 1.46 -15.15 -13.79
N THR A 77 2.44 -14.79 -12.97
CA THR A 77 3.21 -15.74 -12.15
C THR A 77 2.93 -15.47 -10.69
N THR A 78 2.25 -16.38 -10.00
CA THR A 78 2.16 -16.36 -8.54
C THR A 78 3.57 -16.53 -7.96
N ASP A 79 4.35 -15.44 -7.87
CA ASP A 79 5.56 -15.44 -7.04
C ASP A 79 5.10 -15.46 -5.58
N HIS A 80 4.83 -16.68 -5.13
CA HIS A 80 4.31 -16.98 -3.81
C HIS A 80 5.20 -16.42 -2.71
N LYS A 81 6.51 -16.20 -2.96
CA LYS A 81 7.45 -15.75 -1.93
C LYS A 81 7.20 -14.30 -1.51
N PHE A 82 7.08 -13.38 -2.46
CA PHE A 82 6.85 -11.98 -2.11
C PHE A 82 5.49 -11.79 -1.44
N ILE A 83 4.44 -12.45 -1.96
CA ILE A 83 3.09 -12.42 -1.35
C ILE A 83 3.12 -13.01 0.06
N TYR A 84 3.78 -14.17 0.22
CA TYR A 84 3.91 -14.83 1.51
C TYR A 84 4.59 -13.92 2.54
N HIS A 85 5.72 -13.32 2.18
CA HIS A 85 6.47 -12.45 3.08
C HIS A 85 5.73 -11.14 3.37
N ALA A 86 5.04 -10.54 2.40
CA ALA A 86 4.21 -9.35 2.63
C ALA A 86 3.02 -9.62 3.56
N LYS A 87 2.29 -10.73 3.38
CA LYS A 87 1.19 -11.13 4.27
C LYS A 87 1.69 -11.44 5.69
N LYS A 88 2.78 -12.22 5.78
CA LYS A 88 3.41 -12.56 7.06
C LYS A 88 3.95 -11.34 7.78
N PHE A 89 4.38 -10.30 7.05
CA PHE A 89 4.88 -9.06 7.66
C PHE A 89 3.84 -8.36 8.54
N PHE A 90 2.56 -8.37 8.16
CA PHE A 90 1.48 -7.81 8.99
C PHE A 90 0.80 -8.80 9.94
N GLY A 91 1.38 -10.00 10.10
CA GLY A 91 0.78 -11.08 10.87
C GLY A 91 -0.50 -11.65 10.24
N PHE A 92 -0.78 -11.32 8.97
CA PHE A 92 -1.91 -11.91 8.25
C PHE A 92 -1.67 -13.41 8.03
N PRO A 93 -2.73 -14.22 8.07
CA PRO A 93 -2.60 -15.65 7.80
C PRO A 93 -2.07 -15.87 6.37
N THR A 94 -1.03 -16.68 6.25
CA THR A 94 -0.39 -16.99 4.96
C THR A 94 -1.10 -18.10 4.19
N ASP A 95 -2.02 -18.83 4.85
CA ASP A 95 -2.83 -19.93 4.30
C ASP A 95 -4.13 -20.02 5.13
N ASP A 96 -5.16 -20.65 4.57
CA ASP A 96 -6.52 -20.73 5.14
C ASP A 96 -6.65 -21.75 6.28
N ARG A 97 -5.58 -22.50 6.58
CA ARG A 97 -5.54 -23.47 7.67
C ARG A 97 -5.88 -22.79 9.01
N ILE A 98 -6.85 -23.34 9.72
CA ILE A 98 -7.32 -22.86 11.02
C ILE A 98 -6.15 -22.69 12.01
N ILE A 99 -5.19 -23.61 12.02
CA ILE A 99 -4.00 -23.56 12.88
C ILE A 99 -3.17 -22.29 12.60
N THR A 100 -2.99 -21.92 11.33
CA THR A 100 -2.26 -20.71 10.94
C THR A 100 -3.01 -19.46 11.38
N ARG A 101 -4.34 -19.42 11.22
CA ARG A 101 -5.18 -18.30 11.67
C ARG A 101 -5.15 -18.12 13.19
N ILE A 102 -5.22 -19.21 13.96
CA ILE A 102 -5.11 -19.19 15.43
C ILE A 102 -3.72 -18.69 15.84
N LYS A 103 -2.65 -19.18 15.22
CA LYS A 103 -1.28 -18.72 15.50
C LYS A 103 -1.09 -17.23 15.21
N SER A 104 -1.57 -16.77 14.05
CA SER A 104 -1.56 -15.35 13.68
C SER A 104 -2.33 -14.50 14.69
N ALA A 105 -3.55 -14.90 15.06
CA ALA A 105 -4.36 -14.19 16.04
C ALA A 105 -3.71 -14.14 17.44
N LEU A 106 -3.09 -15.24 17.88
CA LEU A 106 -2.34 -15.29 19.14
C LEU A 106 -1.10 -14.39 19.10
N ASN A 107 -0.35 -14.39 17.99
CA ASN A 107 0.79 -13.50 17.83
C ASN A 107 0.38 -12.02 17.85
N LEU A 108 -0.72 -11.67 17.18
CA LEU A 108 -1.30 -10.31 17.23
C LEU A 108 -1.69 -9.97 18.68
N LEU A 109 -2.40 -10.87 19.37
CA LEU A 109 -2.80 -10.66 20.76
C LEU A 109 -1.60 -10.44 21.68
N ILE A 110 -0.55 -11.26 21.56
CA ILE A 110 0.68 -11.10 22.33
C ILE A 110 1.32 -9.75 22.06
N VAL A 111 1.39 -9.32 20.80
CA VAL A 111 2.01 -8.04 20.43
C VAL A 111 1.25 -6.83 20.98
N PHE A 112 -0.09 -6.88 21.00
CA PHE A 112 -0.92 -5.77 21.47
C PHE A 112 -1.18 -5.78 22.98
N VAL A 113 -1.06 -6.94 23.65
CA VAL A 113 -1.35 -7.08 25.09
C VAL A 113 -0.09 -7.12 25.95
N LEU A 114 1.02 -7.71 25.51
CA LEU A 114 2.24 -7.76 26.32
C LEU A 114 2.98 -6.41 26.31
N PRO A 115 3.35 -5.87 27.49
CA PRO A 115 4.26 -4.74 27.59
C PRO A 115 5.59 -4.98 26.84
N GLN A 116 6.10 -3.91 26.21
CA GLN A 116 7.31 -3.95 25.36
C GLN A 116 8.53 -4.59 26.05
N PHE A 117 8.70 -4.41 27.36
CA PHE A 117 9.83 -4.99 28.10
C PHE A 117 9.73 -6.53 28.23
N ILE A 118 8.52 -7.06 28.44
CA ILE A 118 8.28 -8.51 28.50
C ILE A 118 8.49 -9.12 27.13
N ARG A 119 8.02 -8.44 26.07
CA ARG A 119 8.26 -8.85 24.69
C ARG A 119 9.74 -8.87 24.34
N LYS A 120 10.53 -7.88 24.76
CA LYS A 120 11.99 -7.88 24.56
C LYS A 120 12.69 -9.01 25.33
N PHE A 121 12.28 -9.25 26.57
CA PHE A 121 12.84 -10.32 27.40
C PHE A 121 12.53 -11.71 26.83
N LEU A 122 11.28 -11.97 26.44
CA LEU A 122 10.88 -13.22 25.78
C LEU A 122 11.47 -13.32 24.36
N GLY A 123 11.64 -12.19 23.68
CA GLY A 123 12.29 -12.05 22.37
C GLY A 123 13.74 -12.51 22.33
N LEU A 124 14.39 -12.63 23.49
CA LEU A 124 15.73 -13.17 23.64
C LEU A 124 15.77 -14.71 23.49
N PHE A 125 14.65 -15.38 23.81
CA PHE A 125 14.53 -16.84 23.80
C PHE A 125 13.61 -17.35 22.68
N PHE A 126 12.64 -16.55 22.24
CA PHE A 126 11.65 -16.91 21.23
C PHE A 126 11.55 -15.80 20.17
N ASP A 127 11.43 -16.14 18.89
CA ASP A 127 11.26 -15.15 17.82
C ASP A 127 9.86 -14.50 17.92
N MET A 128 9.78 -13.41 18.68
CA MET A 128 8.57 -12.63 18.95
C MET A 128 8.47 -11.40 18.04
N THR A 129 9.18 -11.40 16.91
CA THR A 129 9.01 -10.37 15.88
C THR A 129 7.67 -10.57 15.17
N PHE A 130 7.07 -9.48 14.71
CA PHE A 130 5.73 -9.48 14.09
C PHE A 130 5.67 -10.36 12.83
N SER A 131 6.80 -10.46 12.13
CA SER A 131 6.97 -11.06 10.81
C SER A 131 7.85 -12.32 10.79
N GLY A 132 8.59 -12.59 11.87
CA GLY A 132 9.71 -13.55 11.90
C GLY A 132 10.98 -13.02 11.24
N LYS A 133 12.15 -13.50 11.69
CA LYS A 133 13.45 -13.08 11.14
C LYS A 133 13.58 -13.32 9.64
N GLU A 134 13.12 -14.47 9.16
CA GLU A 134 13.15 -14.85 7.74
C GLU A 134 12.47 -13.82 6.82
N THR A 135 11.25 -13.41 7.18
CA THR A 135 10.47 -12.42 6.42
C THR A 135 11.14 -11.06 6.42
N SER A 136 11.68 -10.66 7.58
CA SER A 136 12.40 -9.40 7.73
C SER A 136 13.65 -9.39 6.84
N THR A 137 14.46 -10.44 6.87
CA THR A 137 15.64 -10.59 6.02
C THR A 137 15.28 -10.59 4.53
N TYR A 138 14.21 -11.30 4.14
CA TYR A 138 13.77 -11.32 2.73
C TYR A 138 13.37 -9.93 2.23
N LEU A 139 12.49 -9.22 2.97
CA LEU A 139 12.05 -7.88 2.60
C LEU A 139 13.19 -6.88 2.62
N GLU A 140 14.11 -6.98 3.60
CA GLU A 140 15.31 -6.17 3.65
C GLU A 140 16.18 -6.38 2.41
N ASN A 141 16.47 -7.64 2.03
CA ASN A 141 17.27 -7.95 0.85
C ASN A 141 16.60 -7.48 -0.45
N LEU A 142 15.29 -7.63 -0.55
CA LEU A 142 14.52 -7.15 -1.70
C LEU A 142 14.64 -5.63 -1.81
N ILE A 143 14.40 -4.89 -0.72
CA ILE A 143 14.47 -3.43 -0.72
C ILE A 143 15.89 -2.93 -0.96
N ALA A 144 16.90 -3.59 -0.41
CA ALA A 144 18.30 -3.28 -0.71
C ALA A 144 18.58 -3.41 -2.22
N THR A 145 18.13 -4.51 -2.83
CA THR A 145 18.28 -4.74 -4.28
C THR A 145 17.57 -3.64 -5.10
N ILE A 146 16.35 -3.23 -4.69
CA ILE A 146 15.62 -2.14 -5.35
C ILE A 146 16.39 -0.83 -5.26
N LEU A 147 16.90 -0.50 -4.06
CA LEU A 147 17.67 0.71 -3.83
C LEU A 147 18.92 0.72 -4.71
N ASP A 148 19.67 -0.37 -4.75
CA ASP A 148 20.91 -0.48 -5.54
C ASP A 148 20.60 -0.39 -7.06
N GLN A 149 19.52 -1.02 -7.54
CA GLN A 149 19.09 -0.93 -8.94
C GLN A 149 18.67 0.49 -9.35
N THR A 150 18.01 1.22 -8.45
CA THR A 150 17.66 2.63 -8.71
C THR A 150 18.87 3.57 -8.61
N GLU A 151 20.04 3.13 -8.10
CA GLU A 151 21.28 3.92 -8.22
C GLU A 151 21.88 3.78 -9.63
N ALA A 152 21.71 2.63 -10.27
CA ALA A 152 22.24 2.35 -11.60
C ALA A 152 21.45 3.01 -12.75
N LYS A 153 20.17 3.36 -12.53
CA LYS A 153 19.32 4.02 -13.54
C LYS A 153 18.99 5.45 -13.09
N PRO A 154 19.60 6.50 -13.69
CA PRO A 154 19.41 7.89 -13.30
C PRO A 154 18.07 8.51 -13.77
N GLU A 155 17.17 7.73 -14.38
CA GLU A 155 15.84 8.22 -14.73
C GLU A 155 15.06 8.54 -13.45
N LYS A 156 14.90 9.83 -13.19
CA LYS A 156 14.25 10.38 -12.01
C LYS A 156 12.73 10.17 -12.09
N ARG A 157 12.25 8.95 -11.84
CA ARG A 157 10.84 8.71 -11.53
C ARG A 157 10.56 9.23 -10.12
N ASN A 158 9.56 10.11 -9.97
CA ASN A 158 9.07 10.56 -8.67
C ASN A 158 8.23 9.44 -8.02
N ASN A 159 8.88 8.48 -7.39
CA ASN A 159 8.22 7.39 -6.68
C ASN A 159 8.59 7.36 -5.19
N PHE A 160 7.93 6.50 -4.42
CA PHE A 160 8.17 6.40 -2.98
C PHE A 160 9.64 6.11 -2.65
N ILE A 161 10.29 5.21 -3.40
CA ILE A 161 11.72 4.92 -3.21
C ILE A 161 12.61 6.12 -3.51
N SER A 162 12.35 6.88 -4.59
CA SER A 162 13.13 8.08 -4.89
C SER A 162 13.00 9.13 -3.78
N MET A 163 11.80 9.30 -3.22
CA MET A 163 11.57 10.18 -2.07
C MET A 163 12.30 9.72 -0.81
N CYS A 164 12.36 8.41 -0.56
CA CYS A 164 13.15 7.86 0.54
C CYS A 164 14.65 8.06 0.33
N LYS A 165 15.14 7.93 -0.91
CA LYS A 165 16.54 8.17 -1.27
C LYS A 165 16.97 9.61 -1.08
N ASP A 166 16.15 10.57 -1.50
CA ASP A 166 16.44 12.00 -1.33
C ASP A 166 16.61 12.39 0.16
N LYS A 167 16.09 11.57 1.07
CA LYS A 167 16.19 11.75 2.53
C LYS A 167 17.20 10.81 3.19
N LEU A 168 17.88 9.95 2.42
CA LEU A 168 18.84 9.01 2.95
C LEU A 168 20.08 9.76 3.45
N VAL A 169 20.45 9.50 4.70
CA VAL A 169 21.68 10.02 5.31
C VAL A 169 22.49 8.88 5.90
N ASP A 170 23.82 9.02 5.83
CA ASP A 170 24.74 8.13 6.53
C ASP A 170 24.49 8.20 8.04
N LEU A 171 24.71 7.08 8.74
CA LEU A 171 24.52 7.01 10.20
C LEU A 171 25.32 8.10 10.96
N ASP A 172 26.49 8.46 10.43
CA ASP A 172 27.37 9.48 11.01
C ASP A 172 26.91 10.92 10.75
N LYS A 173 25.92 11.11 9.87
CA LYS A 173 25.33 12.42 9.49
C LYS A 173 23.88 12.60 9.98
N VAL A 174 23.36 11.64 10.75
CA VAL A 174 21.99 11.66 11.29
C VAL A 174 21.73 12.87 12.19
N GLU A 175 22.78 13.49 12.73
CA GLU A 175 22.70 14.65 13.62
C GLU A 175 22.40 15.99 12.93
N GLU A 176 22.41 16.09 11.59
CA GLU A 176 22.00 17.31 10.86
C GLU A 176 20.48 17.55 11.01
N THR A 177 20.13 18.00 12.20
CA THR A 177 18.77 18.24 12.65
C THR A 177 18.43 19.68 12.31
N SER A 178 17.72 19.89 11.22
CA SER A 178 17.16 21.22 10.95
C SER A 178 15.98 21.45 11.88
N ILE A 179 16.09 22.44 12.75
CA ILE A 179 15.02 22.84 13.67
C ILE A 179 14.11 23.83 12.94
N LYS A 180 12.91 23.41 12.57
CA LYS A 180 11.87 24.28 12.04
C LYS A 180 10.90 24.64 13.16
N THR A 181 10.68 25.93 13.39
CA THR A 181 9.68 26.39 14.36
C THR A 181 8.41 26.78 13.62
N THR A 182 7.32 26.07 13.89
CA THR A 182 5.99 26.36 13.31
C THR A 182 4.98 26.45 14.44
N ASN A 183 4.24 27.56 14.55
CA ASN A 183 3.24 27.81 15.60
C ASN A 183 3.78 27.60 17.04
N GLY A 184 5.01 28.03 17.32
CA GLY A 184 5.66 27.87 18.63
C GLY A 184 6.11 26.44 18.96
N LYS A 185 5.82 25.45 18.11
CA LYS A 185 6.34 24.08 18.23
C LYS A 185 7.62 23.92 17.42
N LYS A 186 8.66 23.41 18.06
CA LYS A 186 9.93 23.05 17.40
C LYS A 186 9.78 21.66 16.79
N TRP A 187 10.01 21.58 15.49
CA TRP A 187 10.04 20.35 14.72
C TRP A 187 11.49 20.08 14.30
N THR A 188 11.97 18.89 14.60
CA THR A 188 13.29 18.43 14.17
C THR A 188 13.13 17.61 12.90
N THR A 189 13.69 18.09 11.78
CA THR A 189 13.82 17.29 10.56
C THR A 189 15.22 16.70 10.48
N ARG A 190 15.30 15.36 10.51
CA ARG A 190 16.52 14.59 10.25
C ARG A 190 16.34 13.68 9.04
N GLY A 191 17.45 13.31 8.40
CA GLY A 191 17.43 12.28 7.38
C GLY A 191 17.08 10.89 7.94
N LEU A 192 16.75 9.99 7.02
CA LEU A 192 16.46 8.59 7.30
C LEU A 192 17.72 7.75 7.12
N THR A 193 18.00 6.87 8.08
CA THR A 193 19.05 5.86 7.93
C THR A 193 18.62 4.81 6.90
N ARG A 194 19.58 4.07 6.31
CA ARG A 194 19.26 2.97 5.38
C ARG A 194 18.28 1.96 5.99
N LYS A 195 18.46 1.61 7.28
CA LYS A 195 17.55 0.71 8.00
C LYS A 195 16.13 1.26 8.12
N GLU A 196 15.98 2.56 8.37
CA GLU A 196 14.66 3.21 8.47
C GLU A 196 13.97 3.32 7.12
N VAL A 197 14.72 3.60 6.05
CA VAL A 197 14.19 3.54 4.68
C VAL A 197 13.68 2.13 4.38
N MET A 198 14.46 1.10 4.70
CA MET A 198 14.06 -0.30 4.50
C MET A 198 12.82 -0.65 5.31
N ALA A 199 12.75 -0.27 6.59
CA ALA A 199 11.59 -0.52 7.43
C ALA A 199 10.32 0.18 6.90
N ASN A 200 10.43 1.45 6.49
CA ASN A 200 9.31 2.21 5.92
C ASN A 200 8.84 1.62 4.58
N ALA A 201 9.76 1.18 3.73
CA ALA A 201 9.45 0.51 2.47
C ALA A 201 8.71 -0.81 2.71
N ALA A 202 9.18 -1.66 3.63
CA ALA A 202 8.52 -2.91 3.98
C ALA A 202 7.10 -2.68 4.53
N ALA A 203 6.94 -1.64 5.36
CA ALA A 203 5.63 -1.23 5.87
C ALA A 203 4.69 -0.75 4.74
N PHE A 204 5.19 0.06 3.80
CA PHE A 204 4.40 0.59 2.70
C PHE A 204 3.91 -0.51 1.75
N ILE A 205 4.80 -1.45 1.38
CA ILE A 205 4.45 -2.64 0.59
C ILE A 205 3.31 -3.38 1.27
N SER A 206 3.53 -3.76 2.53
CA SER A 206 2.67 -4.74 3.16
C SER A 206 1.33 -4.11 3.57
N ALA A 207 1.30 -2.80 3.88
CA ALA A 207 0.09 -2.07 4.27
C ALA A 207 -0.84 -1.82 3.08
N GLY A 208 -0.29 -1.49 1.91
CA GLY A 208 -1.10 -1.19 0.74
C GLY A 208 -1.67 -2.43 0.04
N ILE A 209 -1.00 -3.58 0.10
CA ILE A 209 -1.42 -4.78 -0.63
C ILE A 209 -2.69 -5.37 -0.04
N GLU A 210 -2.63 -5.75 1.23
CA GLU A 210 -3.68 -6.56 1.85
C GLU A 210 -4.96 -5.75 2.07
N THR A 211 -4.85 -4.49 2.49
CA THR A 211 -5.98 -3.61 2.76
C THR A 211 -6.79 -3.30 1.50
N THR A 212 -6.10 -2.90 0.43
CA THR A 212 -6.72 -2.61 -0.86
C THR A 212 -7.32 -3.88 -1.47
N ALA A 213 -6.61 -5.01 -1.41
CA ALA A 213 -7.11 -6.26 -1.99
C ALA A 213 -8.37 -6.76 -1.28
N SER A 214 -8.41 -6.67 0.06
CA SER A 214 -9.61 -7.04 0.83
C SER A 214 -10.78 -6.08 0.55
N THR A 215 -10.52 -4.79 0.40
CA THR A 215 -11.55 -3.81 0.04
C THR A 215 -12.14 -4.13 -1.33
N LEU A 216 -11.31 -4.40 -2.33
CA LEU A 216 -11.74 -4.81 -3.67
C LEU A 216 -12.51 -6.14 -3.64
N GLN A 217 -12.07 -7.11 -2.85
CA GLN A 217 -12.80 -8.37 -2.66
C GLN A 217 -14.23 -8.12 -2.18
N PHE A 218 -14.42 -7.30 -1.13
CA PHE A 218 -15.76 -7.01 -0.62
C PHE A 218 -16.59 -6.16 -1.57
N PHE A 219 -15.96 -5.21 -2.27
CA PHE A 219 -16.60 -4.45 -3.33
C PHE A 219 -17.16 -5.37 -4.43
N PHE A 220 -16.33 -6.27 -4.99
CA PHE A 220 -16.80 -7.21 -6.01
C PHE A 220 -17.84 -8.19 -5.49
N TYR A 221 -17.72 -8.64 -4.25
CA TYR A 221 -18.73 -9.45 -3.60
C TYR A 221 -20.09 -8.72 -3.53
N LEU A 222 -20.10 -7.46 -3.11
CA LEU A 222 -21.30 -6.62 -3.06
C LEU A 222 -21.90 -6.40 -4.45
N MET A 223 -21.07 -6.13 -5.46
CA MET A 223 -21.53 -6.02 -6.85
C MET A 223 -22.17 -7.31 -7.37
N ALA A 224 -21.66 -8.48 -6.96
CA ALA A 224 -22.21 -9.76 -7.36
C ALA A 224 -23.56 -10.09 -6.70
N ILE A 225 -23.80 -9.62 -5.47
CA ILE A 225 -25.06 -9.89 -4.74
C ILE A 225 -26.13 -8.81 -4.91
N TYR A 226 -25.77 -7.62 -5.40
CA TYR A 226 -26.67 -6.50 -5.69
C TYR A 226 -26.61 -6.12 -7.20
N PRO A 227 -27.20 -6.95 -8.09
CA PRO A 227 -27.08 -6.77 -9.54
C PRO A 227 -27.68 -5.46 -10.04
N ASP A 228 -28.75 -4.97 -9.42
CA ASP A 228 -29.37 -3.69 -9.73
C ASP A 228 -28.41 -2.49 -9.50
N ILE A 229 -27.61 -2.55 -8.45
CA ILE A 229 -26.57 -1.56 -8.16
C ILE A 229 -25.43 -1.69 -9.17
N GLN A 230 -25.02 -2.92 -9.49
CA GLN A 230 -23.94 -3.20 -10.43
C GLN A 230 -24.29 -2.75 -11.86
N ASP A 231 -25.51 -2.99 -12.34
CA ASP A 231 -25.98 -2.56 -13.66
C ASP A 231 -26.02 -1.03 -13.78
N LYS A 232 -26.50 -0.36 -12.72
CA LYS A 232 -26.50 1.10 -12.65
C LYS A 232 -25.07 1.66 -12.68
N LEU A 233 -24.17 1.10 -11.88
CA LEU A 233 -22.77 1.50 -11.86
C LEU A 233 -22.11 1.29 -13.23
N TYR A 234 -22.35 0.13 -13.86
CA TYR A 234 -21.82 -0.16 -15.20
C TYR A 234 -22.30 0.86 -16.25
N THR A 235 -23.58 1.21 -16.23
CA THR A 235 -24.16 2.20 -17.15
C THR A 235 -23.48 3.56 -16.99
N LEU A 236 -23.30 4.03 -15.75
CA LEU A 236 -22.65 5.31 -15.47
C LEU A 236 -21.17 5.32 -15.87
N ILE A 237 -20.47 4.19 -15.71
CA ILE A 237 -19.08 4.07 -16.19
C ILE A 237 -19.04 4.08 -17.72
N ALA A 238 -19.96 3.37 -18.39
CA ALA A 238 -20.01 3.30 -19.85
C ALA A 238 -20.33 4.66 -20.51
N GLU A 239 -21.06 5.54 -19.83
CA GLU A 239 -21.32 6.92 -20.29
C GLU A 239 -20.08 7.82 -20.25
N VAL A 240 -19.11 7.50 -19.38
CA VAL A 240 -17.91 8.30 -19.13
C VAL A 240 -16.68 7.72 -19.84
N ALA A 241 -16.66 6.41 -20.09
CA ALA A 241 -15.59 5.72 -20.78
C ALA A 241 -15.51 6.10 -22.27
N ASP A 242 -14.31 6.02 -22.83
CA ASP A 242 -14.07 6.22 -24.26
C ASP A 242 -14.51 5.01 -25.10
N GLU A 243 -14.30 5.09 -26.43
CA GLU A 243 -14.66 4.03 -27.38
C GLU A 243 -13.95 2.69 -27.11
N ASN A 244 -12.83 2.70 -26.38
CA ASN A 244 -12.08 1.50 -25.98
C ASN A 244 -12.50 0.98 -24.60
N GLY A 245 -13.41 1.66 -23.91
CA GLY A 245 -13.80 1.36 -22.54
C GLY A 245 -12.79 1.84 -21.50
N GLU A 246 -11.91 2.78 -21.85
CA GLU A 246 -10.92 3.36 -20.96
C GLU A 246 -11.41 4.71 -20.40
N CYS A 247 -11.06 5.02 -19.15
CA CYS A 247 -11.44 6.29 -18.49
C CYS A 247 -10.17 7.04 -18.13
N SER A 248 -9.96 8.26 -18.64
CA SER A 248 -8.81 9.09 -18.27
C SER A 248 -8.82 9.46 -16.78
N TYR A 249 -7.70 9.99 -16.26
CA TYR A 249 -7.65 10.47 -14.87
C TYR A 249 -8.71 11.54 -14.56
N GLU A 250 -9.02 12.42 -15.52
CA GLU A 250 -10.06 13.43 -15.34
C GLU A 250 -11.47 12.86 -15.44
N ASP A 251 -11.65 11.77 -16.17
CA ASP A 251 -12.94 11.07 -16.28
C ASP A 251 -13.26 10.30 -14.99
N MET A 252 -12.26 9.70 -14.34
CA MET A 252 -12.46 9.02 -13.06
C MET A 252 -13.04 9.94 -11.98
N LYS A 253 -12.70 11.25 -11.99
CA LYS A 253 -13.26 12.23 -11.04
C LYS A 253 -14.75 12.47 -11.22
N LYS A 254 -15.34 12.08 -12.35
CA LYS A 254 -16.77 12.22 -12.64
C LYS A 254 -17.58 11.03 -12.12
N LEU A 255 -16.93 9.94 -11.72
CA LEU A 255 -17.57 8.70 -11.29
C LEU A 255 -17.97 8.73 -9.80
N GLU A 256 -18.74 9.75 -9.40
CA GLU A 256 -19.15 9.94 -7.99
C GLU A 256 -19.92 8.72 -7.44
N TYR A 257 -20.71 8.05 -8.27
CA TYR A 257 -21.45 6.85 -7.85
C TYR A 257 -20.52 5.66 -7.55
N LEU A 258 -19.36 5.56 -8.23
CA LEU A 258 -18.34 4.56 -7.93
C LEU A 258 -17.76 4.79 -6.53
N ASP A 259 -17.46 6.06 -6.19
CA ASP A 259 -16.97 6.42 -4.86
C ASP A 259 -17.98 6.02 -3.78
N TRP A 260 -19.27 6.27 -3.98
CA TRP A 260 -20.31 5.84 -3.04
C TRP A 260 -20.36 4.32 -2.86
N CYS A 261 -20.21 3.55 -3.93
CA CYS A 261 -20.18 2.08 -3.84
C CYS A 261 -18.94 1.59 -3.08
N ILE A 262 -17.79 2.22 -3.26
CA ILE A 262 -16.55 1.90 -2.52
C ILE A 262 -16.70 2.27 -1.04
N ASP A 263 -17.22 3.46 -0.75
CA ASP A 263 -17.47 3.93 0.61
C ASP A 263 -18.45 3.01 1.35
N GLU A 264 -19.54 2.60 0.70
CA GLU A 264 -20.51 1.68 1.28
C GLU A 264 -19.89 0.29 1.53
N SER A 265 -19.00 -0.17 0.63
CA SER A 265 -18.24 -1.40 0.84
C SER A 265 -17.36 -1.33 2.08
N MET A 266 -16.67 -0.20 2.30
CA MET A 266 -15.84 0.03 3.49
C MET A 266 -16.68 0.25 4.75
N ARG A 267 -17.88 0.83 4.64
CA ARG A 267 -18.83 0.98 5.75
C ARG A 267 -19.35 -0.38 6.23
N MET A 268 -19.67 -1.28 5.32
CA MET A 268 -20.16 -2.63 5.63
C MET A 268 -19.03 -3.56 6.09
N PHE A 269 -17.86 -3.48 5.45
CA PHE A 269 -16.71 -4.34 5.71
C PHE A 269 -15.44 -3.52 6.00
N PRO A 270 -15.35 -2.87 7.17
CA PRO A 270 -14.18 -2.06 7.52
C PRO A 270 -12.95 -2.94 7.75
N ILE A 271 -11.96 -2.85 6.87
CA ILE A 271 -10.71 -3.64 6.98
C ILE A 271 -9.91 -3.25 8.23
N ALA A 272 -9.85 -1.96 8.53
CA ALA A 272 -9.25 -1.42 9.75
C ALA A 272 -10.35 -0.95 10.70
N SER A 273 -10.87 -1.86 11.53
CA SER A 273 -12.04 -1.61 12.37
C SER A 273 -11.77 -0.83 13.66
N ARG A 274 -10.50 -0.72 14.09
CA ARG A 274 -10.11 0.00 15.31
C ARG A 274 -8.79 0.75 15.09
N PHE A 275 -8.81 2.04 15.33
CA PHE A 275 -7.60 2.82 15.57
C PHE A 275 -7.41 2.89 17.08
N GLY A 276 -6.30 2.34 17.57
CA GLY A 276 -5.97 2.45 18.98
C GLY A 276 -5.34 3.82 19.24
N ASP A 277 -5.95 4.62 20.12
CA ASP A 277 -5.25 5.73 20.75
C ASP A 277 -4.19 5.12 21.67
N MET A 278 -2.96 4.97 21.16
CA MET A 278 -1.79 4.69 22.01
C MET A 278 -1.48 5.97 22.80
N LEU A 279 -2.21 6.17 23.89
CA LEU A 279 -1.85 7.08 24.98
C LEU A 279 -0.70 6.49 25.80
#